data_AF-A0A7X4EW13-F1
#
_entry.id   AF-A0A7X4EW13-F1
#
_cell.length_a   1.000
_cell.length_b   1.000
_cell.length_c   1.000
_cell.angle_alpha   90.00
_cell.angle_beta   90.00
_cell.angle_gamma   90.00
#
_symmetry.space_group_name_H-M   'P 1'
#
loop_
_entity.id
_entity.type
_entity.pdbx_description
1 polymer ?
#
loop_
_entity_poly.entity_id
_entity_poly.type
_entity_poly.pdbx_seq_one_letter_code
_entity_poly.pdbx_strand_id
1 'polypeptide(L)'
;GLSELIVRGFETLVEAGYQPEVAYFECMHEVKLIVDLLHEGGLAKMHEFVSETAKYGDLTSGPKVVDDHTQERMRSVLGEIQDGTFAQNWVSEYESGLPEYNRLLQEDLNSRIEQVGAQLRGRMAWLKE
;
A
#
# COMPACT_ATOMS: atom_id res chain seq x y z
N GLY A 1 2.21 2.21 5.19
CA GLY A 1 3.14 1.13 4.79
C GLY A 1 2.70 0.51 3.48
N LEU A 2 1.82 -0.50 3.53
CA LEU A 2 1.27 -1.13 2.33
C LEU A 2 0.53 -0.13 1.41
N SER A 3 -0.28 0.77 1.98
CA SER A 3 -0.97 1.83 1.21
C SER A 3 0.00 2.66 0.36
N GLU A 4 1.11 3.10 0.94
CA GLU A 4 2.15 3.86 0.22
C GLU A 4 2.79 3.02 -0.91
N LEU A 5 3.08 1.74 -0.69
CA LEU A 5 3.60 0.86 -1.75
C LEU A 5 2.63 0.72 -2.92
N ILE A 6 1.33 0.61 -2.63
CA ILE A 6 0.26 0.56 -3.64
C ILE A 6 0.21 1.88 -4.42
N VAL A 7 0.17 3.02 -3.72
CA VAL A 7 0.11 4.35 -4.34
C VAL A 7 1.31 4.59 -5.23
N ARG A 8 2.53 4.32 -4.74
CA ARG A 8 3.77 4.51 -5.52
C ARG A 8 3.86 3.59 -6.73
N GLY A 9 3.43 2.34 -6.59
CA GLY A 9 3.34 1.40 -7.71
C GLY A 9 2.37 1.91 -8.78
N PHE A 10 1.18 2.35 -8.36
CA PHE A 10 0.18 2.93 -9.24
C PHE A 10 0.70 4.18 -9.97
N GLU A 11 1.30 5.13 -9.24
CA GLU A 11 1.87 6.36 -9.80
C GLU A 11 2.97 6.04 -10.82
N THR A 12 3.88 5.12 -10.49
CA THR A 12 4.97 4.71 -11.39
C THR A 12 4.44 4.20 -12.73
N LEU A 13 3.41 3.36 -12.72
CA LEU A 13 2.79 2.87 -13.96
C LEU A 13 2.08 4.00 -14.72
N VAL A 14 1.32 4.83 -14.02
CA VAL A 14 0.58 5.93 -14.66
C VAL A 14 1.52 6.96 -15.29
N GLU A 15 2.60 7.31 -14.61
CA GLU A 15 3.65 8.21 -15.11
C GLU A 15 4.38 7.64 -16.32
N ALA A 16 4.56 6.32 -16.38
CA ALA A 16 5.10 5.61 -17.54
C ALA A 16 4.10 5.50 -18.71
N GLY A 17 2.87 6.00 -18.57
CA GLY A 17 1.86 6.06 -19.62
C GLY A 17 0.90 4.89 -19.67
N TYR A 18 0.89 4.01 -18.66
CA TYR A 18 -0.12 2.95 -18.54
C TYR A 18 -1.50 3.53 -18.21
N GLN A 19 -2.56 2.84 -18.63
CA GLN A 19 -3.92 3.23 -18.29
C GLN A 19 -4.13 3.15 -16.77
N PRO A 20 -4.71 4.19 -16.13
CA PRO A 20 -4.93 4.18 -14.68
C PRO A 20 -5.77 3.00 -14.21
N GLU A 21 -6.73 2.55 -15.00
CA GLU A 21 -7.56 1.40 -14.66
C GLU A 21 -6.75 0.11 -14.57
N VAL A 22 -5.83 -0.11 -15.52
CA VAL A 22 -4.90 -1.25 -15.50
C VAL A 22 -3.96 -1.14 -14.31
N ALA A 23 -3.35 0.03 -14.09
CA ALA A 23 -2.47 0.25 -12.95
C ALA A 23 -3.19 0.01 -11.60
N TYR A 24 -4.46 0.40 -11.49
CA TYR A 24 -5.27 0.13 -10.30
C TYR A 24 -5.49 -1.38 -10.08
N PHE A 25 -5.80 -2.14 -11.15
CA PHE A 25 -5.96 -3.59 -11.01
C PHE A 25 -4.69 -4.25 -10.50
N GLU A 26 -3.56 -3.95 -11.15
CA GLU A 26 -2.25 -4.54 -10.85
C GLU A 26 -1.71 -4.14 -9.47
N CYS A 27 -1.85 -2.87 -9.08
CA CYS A 27 -1.22 -2.36 -7.86
C CYS A 27 -2.15 -2.39 -6.63
N MET A 28 -3.46 -2.38 -6.79
CA MET A 28 -4.41 -2.33 -5.67
C MET A 28 -5.33 -3.54 -5.65
N HIS A 29 -6.07 -3.82 -6.73
CA HIS A 29 -7.12 -4.83 -6.71
C HIS A 29 -6.56 -6.24 -6.41
N GLU A 30 -5.45 -6.60 -7.07
CA GLU A 30 -4.83 -7.92 -6.91
C GLU A 30 -4.16 -8.15 -5.54
N VAL A 31 -3.89 -7.07 -4.79
CA VAL A 31 -3.34 -7.19 -3.43
C VAL A 31 -4.23 -8.06 -2.55
N LYS A 32 -5.55 -7.99 -2.72
CA LYS A 32 -6.48 -8.84 -1.97
C LYS A 32 -6.20 -10.33 -2.19
N LEU A 33 -6.00 -10.77 -3.43
CA LEU A 33 -5.71 -12.17 -3.74
C LEU A 33 -4.42 -12.63 -3.07
N ILE A 34 -3.35 -11.84 -3.18
CA ILE A 34 -2.05 -12.19 -2.57
C ILE A 34 -2.16 -12.25 -1.05
N VAL A 35 -2.83 -11.27 -0.42
CA VAL A 35 -3.04 -11.25 1.03
C VAL A 35 -3.93 -12.40 1.49
N ASP A 36 -4.98 -12.77 0.74
CA ASP A 36 -5.83 -13.91 1.06
C ASP A 36 -4.99 -15.21 1.04
N LEU A 37 -4.15 -15.43 0.03
CA LEU A 37 -3.25 -16.60 -0.03
C LEU A 37 -2.23 -16.63 1.11
N LEU A 38 -1.64 -15.48 1.45
CA LEU A 38 -0.72 -15.35 2.58
C LEU A 38 -1.42 -15.66 3.91
N HIS A 39 -2.66 -15.19 4.08
CA HIS A 39 -3.44 -15.47 5.27
C HIS A 39 -3.81 -16.95 5.40
N GLU A 40 -4.17 -17.57 4.27
CA GLU A 40 -4.58 -18.97 4.24
C GLU A 40 -3.45 -19.98 4.46
N GLY A 41 -2.20 -19.65 4.11
CA GLY A 41 -1.10 -20.61 4.21
C GLY A 41 0.32 -20.04 4.14
N GLY A 42 0.48 -18.74 4.40
CA GLY A 42 1.77 -18.07 4.40
C GLY A 42 2.43 -17.97 3.02
N LEU A 43 3.72 -17.64 3.02
CA LEU A 43 4.54 -17.51 1.81
C LEU A 43 4.54 -18.79 0.96
N ALA A 44 4.51 -19.96 1.60
CA ALA A 44 4.51 -21.24 0.92
C ALA A 44 3.26 -21.40 0.03
N LYS A 45 2.07 -21.11 0.56
CA LYS A 45 0.83 -21.18 -0.21
C LYS A 45 0.78 -20.09 -1.28
N MET A 46 1.20 -18.86 -0.96
CA MET A 46 1.25 -17.79 -1.96
C MET A 46 2.14 -18.19 -3.14
N HIS A 47 3.36 -18.68 -2.88
CA HIS A 47 4.25 -19.16 -3.93
C HIS A 47 3.66 -20.36 -4.67
N GLU A 48 3.05 -21.34 -4.01
CA GLU A 48 2.41 -22.46 -4.71
C GLU A 48 1.39 -22.00 -5.78
N PHE A 49 0.64 -20.94 -5.49
CA PHE A 49 -0.47 -20.48 -6.34
C PHE A 49 -0.09 -19.46 -7.42
N VAL A 50 1.00 -18.72 -7.26
CA VAL A 50 1.47 -17.77 -8.29
C VAL A 50 2.38 -18.46 -9.32
N SER A 51 2.44 -17.89 -10.52
CA SER A 51 3.28 -18.43 -11.61
C SER A 51 4.78 -18.41 -11.28
N GLU A 52 5.57 -19.26 -11.93
CA GLU A 52 7.04 -19.25 -11.81
C GLU A 52 7.64 -17.88 -12.16
N THR A 53 7.07 -17.16 -13.14
CA THR A 53 7.50 -15.80 -13.49
C THR A 53 7.26 -14.82 -12.33
N ALA A 54 6.12 -14.93 -11.65
CA ALA A 54 5.80 -14.08 -10.51
C ALA A 54 6.72 -14.39 -9.31
N LYS A 55 7.00 -15.67 -9.02
CA LYS A 55 7.98 -16.07 -7.99
C LYS A 55 9.35 -15.49 -8.26
N TYR A 56 9.84 -15.64 -9.50
CA TYR A 56 11.14 -15.11 -9.89
C TYR A 56 11.18 -13.58 -9.75
N GLY A 57 10.11 -12.90 -10.15
CA GLY A 57 9.95 -11.46 -9.97
C GLY A 57 9.98 -11.03 -8.51
N ASP A 58 9.18 -11.68 -7.65
CA ASP A 58 9.12 -11.44 -6.20
C ASP A 58 10.51 -11.60 -5.55
N LEU A 59 11.15 -12.76 -5.75
CA LEU A 59 12.43 -13.09 -5.14
C LEU A 59 13.59 -12.19 -5.60
N THR A 60 13.54 -11.66 -6.84
CA THR A 60 14.64 -10.85 -7.41
C THR A 60 14.40 -9.35 -7.39
N SER A 61 13.14 -8.90 -7.38
CA SER A 61 12.79 -7.48 -7.41
C SER A 61 12.25 -6.98 -6.07
N GLY A 62 11.65 -7.84 -5.25
CA GLY A 62 11.17 -7.48 -3.90
C GLY A 62 12.24 -6.78 -3.06
N PRO A 63 13.44 -7.38 -2.87
CA PRO A 63 14.53 -6.76 -2.12
C PRO A 63 15.13 -5.48 -2.74
N LYS A 64 14.82 -5.18 -4.02
CA LYS A 64 15.24 -3.91 -4.65
C LYS A 64 14.31 -2.75 -4.31
N VAL A 65 13.05 -3.05 -3.99
CA VAL A 65 12.02 -2.06 -3.62
C VAL A 65 11.93 -1.93 -2.09
N VAL A 66 11.92 -3.06 -1.38
CA VAL A 66 11.90 -3.13 0.08
C VAL A 66 13.24 -3.70 0.55
N ASP A 67 14.18 -2.81 0.79
CA ASP A 67 15.59 -3.09 1.07
C ASP A 67 15.98 -2.88 2.55
N ASP A 68 17.27 -3.01 2.85
CA ASP A 68 17.81 -2.80 4.21
C ASP A 68 17.56 -1.36 4.71
N HIS A 69 17.55 -0.35 3.83
CA HIS A 69 17.21 1.02 4.20
C HIS A 69 15.74 1.14 4.64
N THR A 70 14.85 0.38 4.01
CA THR A 70 13.45 0.30 4.42
C THR A 70 13.34 -0.32 5.80
N GLN A 71 14.08 -1.39 6.08
CA GLN A 71 14.12 -1.99 7.41
C GLN A 71 14.68 -1.02 8.47
N GLU A 72 15.69 -0.22 8.13
CA GLU A 72 16.24 0.78 9.04
C GLU A 72 15.22 1.87 9.39
N ARG A 73 14.45 2.35 8.40
CA ARG A 73 13.33 3.27 8.65
C ARG A 73 12.28 2.66 9.56
N MET A 74 11.97 1.36 9.39
CA MET A 74 11.06 0.66 10.31
C MET A 74 11.60 0.64 11.76
N ARG A 75 12.91 0.46 11.96
CA ARG A 75 13.53 0.54 13.28
C ARG A 75 13.44 1.94 13.88
N SER A 76 13.66 2.98 13.07
CA SER A 76 13.51 4.38 13.52
C SER A 76 12.09 4.66 13.98
N VAL A 77 11.08 4.28 13.19
CA VAL A 77 9.66 4.45 13.56
C VAL A 77 9.33 3.68 14.84
N LEU A 78 9.85 2.46 15.00
CA LEU A 78 9.69 1.70 16.24
C LEU A 78 10.32 2.43 17.44
N GLY A 79 11.49 3.05 17.26
CA GLY A 79 12.13 3.88 18.28
C GLY A 79 11.23 5.02 18.76
N GLU A 80 10.67 5.80 17.82
CA GLU A 80 9.75 6.90 18.12
C GLU A 80 8.46 6.45 18.82
N ILE A 81 8.01 5.22 18.55
CA ILE A 81 6.87 4.61 19.25
C ILE A 81 7.27 4.23 20.68
N GLN A 82 8.43 3.60 20.85
CA GLN A 82 8.89 3.09 22.15
C GLN A 82 9.31 4.20 23.12
N ASP A 83 9.90 5.28 22.63
CA ASP A 83 10.32 6.42 23.45
C ASP A 83 9.20 7.45 23.73
N GLY A 84 8.03 7.28 23.09
CA GLY A 84 6.84 8.10 23.29
C GLY A 84 6.75 9.32 22.35
N THR A 85 7.73 9.55 21.48
CA THR A 85 7.74 10.65 20.50
C THR A 85 6.48 10.64 19.63
N PHE A 86 6.10 9.48 19.08
CA PHE A 86 4.89 9.36 18.25
C PHE A 86 3.62 9.74 19.03
N ALA A 87 3.49 9.26 20.27
CA ALA A 87 2.33 9.56 21.11
C ALA A 87 2.25 11.05 21.47
N GLN A 88 3.39 11.67 21.78
CA GLN A 88 3.46 13.11 22.06
C GLN A 88 3.07 13.95 20.85
N ASN A 89 3.59 13.60 19.66
CA ASN A 89 3.24 14.26 18.41
C ASN A 89 1.73 14.16 18.12
N TRP A 90 1.15 12.97 18.30
CA TRP A 90 -0.29 12.76 18.10
C TRP A 90 -1.15 13.58 19.07
N VAL A 91 -0.81 13.62 20.36
CA VAL A 91 -1.53 14.43 21.35
C VAL A 91 -1.46 15.92 20.97
N SER A 92 -0.27 16.42 20.63
CA SER A 92 -0.08 17.81 20.22
C SER A 92 -0.88 18.17 18.97
N GLU A 93 -0.91 17.28 17.97
CA GLU A 93 -1.69 17.46 16.74
C GLU A 93 -3.20 17.48 17.03
N TYR A 94 -3.66 16.59 17.91
CA TYR A 94 -5.07 16.53 18.33
C TYR A 94 -5.49 17.79 19.09
N GLU A 95 -4.68 18.24 20.05
CA GLU A 95 -4.93 19.46 20.82
C GLU A 95 -4.91 20.73 19.95
N SER A 96 -4.15 20.70 18.85
CA SER A 96 -4.08 21.78 17.86
C SER A 96 -5.25 21.79 16.87
N GLY A 97 -6.18 20.83 16.97
CA GLY A 97 -7.35 20.74 16.09
C GLY A 97 -7.13 19.97 14.79
N LEU A 98 -6.12 19.11 14.73
CA LEU A 98 -5.85 18.18 13.61
C LEU A 98 -5.51 18.85 12.24
N PRO A 99 -4.80 19.98 12.16
CA PRO A 99 -4.54 20.64 10.87
C PRO A 99 -3.75 19.76 9.89
N GLU A 100 -2.67 19.15 10.34
CA GLU A 100 -1.79 18.33 9.52
C GLU A 100 -2.40 16.96 9.23
N TYR A 101 -3.02 16.33 10.24
CA TYR A 101 -3.76 15.10 10.04
C TYR A 101 -4.84 15.25 8.97
N ASN A 102 -5.65 16.32 9.04
CA ASN A 102 -6.70 16.56 8.04
C ASN A 102 -6.11 16.86 6.66
N ARG A 103 -4.99 17.58 6.58
CA ARG A 103 -4.30 17.82 5.30
C ARG A 103 -3.86 16.51 4.66
N LEU A 104 -3.12 15.68 5.39
CA LEU A 104 -2.62 14.38 4.93
C LEU A 104 -3.77 13.44 4.52
N LEU A 105 -4.82 13.35 5.35
CA LEU A 105 -5.99 12.54 5.03
C LEU A 105 -6.69 13.02 3.75
N GLN A 106 -6.86 14.34 3.58
CA GLN A 106 -7.47 14.88 2.37
C GLN A 106 -6.59 14.64 1.13
N GLU A 107 -5.27 14.66 1.25
CA GLU A 107 -4.37 14.31 0.14
C GLU A 107 -4.56 12.86 -0.31
N ASP A 108 -4.61 11.92 0.63
CA ASP A 108 -4.87 10.51 0.32
C ASP A 108 -6.25 10.31 -0.33
N LEU A 109 -7.29 10.92 0.22
CA LEU A 109 -8.66 10.78 -0.29
C LEU A 109 -8.89 11.45 -1.65
N ASN A 110 -8.14 12.51 -1.96
CA ASN A 110 -8.22 13.21 -3.24
C ASN A 110 -7.30 12.60 -4.31
N SER A 111 -6.49 11.61 -3.94
CA SER A 111 -5.53 10.96 -4.83
C SER A 111 -6.21 10.36 -6.07
N ARG A 112 -5.43 10.29 -7.16
CA ARG A 112 -5.92 9.74 -8.44
C ARG A 112 -6.35 8.28 -8.32
N ILE A 113 -5.66 7.49 -7.49
CA ILE A 113 -5.97 6.08 -7.30
C ILE A 113 -7.36 5.87 -6.68
N GLU A 114 -7.80 6.76 -5.79
CA GLU A 114 -9.14 6.69 -5.20
C GLU A 114 -10.24 7.08 -6.19
N GLN A 115 -10.00 8.09 -7.04
CA GLN A 115 -10.94 8.47 -8.09
C GLN A 115 -11.17 7.34 -9.09
N VAL A 116 -10.08 6.69 -9.54
CA VAL A 116 -10.14 5.54 -10.46
C VAL A 116 -10.77 4.34 -9.75
N GLY A 117 -10.35 4.06 -8.52
CA GLY A 117 -10.84 2.95 -7.71
C GLY A 117 -12.33 3.02 -7.45
N ALA A 118 -12.87 4.19 -7.11
CA ALA A 118 -14.30 4.37 -6.90
C ALA A 118 -15.12 3.99 -8.14
N GLN A 119 -14.67 4.40 -9.33
CA GLN A 119 -15.34 4.08 -10.60
C GLN A 119 -15.29 2.58 -10.90
N LEU A 120 -14.13 1.94 -10.68
CA LEU A 120 -13.95 0.51 -10.92
C LEU A 120 -14.75 -0.33 -9.93
N ARG A 121 -14.64 -0.06 -8.63
CA ARG A 121 -15.39 -0.76 -7.57
C ARG A 121 -16.91 -0.62 -7.79
N GLY A 122 -17.39 0.52 -8.29
CA GLY A 122 -18.80 0.72 -8.63
C GLY A 122 -19.36 -0.21 -9.72
N ARG A 123 -18.48 -0.78 -10.57
CA ARG A 123 -18.84 -1.75 -11.62
C ARG A 123 -18.72 -3.21 -11.16
N MET A 124 -18.08 -3.45 -10.02
CA MET A 124 -17.87 -4.79 -9.46
C MET A 124 -19.12 -5.21 -8.68
N ALA A 125 -20.03 -5.95 -9.34
CA ALA A 125 -21.31 -6.34 -8.75
C ALA A 125 -21.17 -7.13 -7.43
N TRP A 126 -20.08 -7.88 -7.27
CA TRP A 126 -19.78 -8.69 -6.07
C TRP A 126 -19.25 -7.88 -4.88
N LEU A 127 -18.92 -6.59 -5.06
CA LEU A 127 -18.55 -5.69 -3.96
C LEU A 127 -19.75 -4.93 -3.39
N LYS A 128 -20.94 -5.09 -3.98
CA LYS A 128 -22.18 -4.51 -3.48
C LYS A 128 -22.76 -5.44 -2.42
N GLU A 129 -22.28 -5.29 -1.19
CA GLU A 129 -22.98 -5.73 0.03
C GLU A 129 -23.56 -4.53 0.77
#